data_AF-A0AAV1P0I1-F1
#
_entry.id   AF-A0AAV1P0I1-F1
#
_cell.length_a   1.000
_cell.length_b   1.000
_cell.length_c   1.000
_cell.angle_alpha   90.00
_cell.angle_beta   90.00
_cell.angle_gamma   90.00
#
_symmetry.space_group_name_H-M   'P 1'
#
loop_
_entity.id
_entity.type
_entity.pdbx_description
1 polymer ?
#
loop_
_entity_poly.entity_id
_entity_poly.type
_entity_poly.pdbx_seq_one_letter_code
_entity_poly.pdbx_strand_id
1 'polypeptide(L)'
;MFKILLSELRHSSVLMKWRWTQWMFFNFMVSGTRSLVTVQQPAWLTAALGHDVIMPCKLNLSHNEKMQATPVLYWKYNSSVDVYPPSDQYEGRVNLVDDVNSTDKSILLKNVQWTDSGKYMCKLSIMTKTSFRKKGNETLLIVHDNMLFNLSGHNDSQLQCEVNVTRDPRIALSIVQDGCKFQNERDPVPTLPYAMLSETISLKSKGKYECQLHLNEDLIMKSIFHWNPLEPVVVYPEPWFLYVALLLVPTIILLCLATATLLARC
;
A
#
# COMPACT_ATOMS: atom_id res chain seq x y z
N MET A 1 -46.44 78.50 21.84
CA MET A 1 -47.01 77.14 21.81
C MET A 1 -46.92 76.46 20.43
N PHE A 2 -45.92 76.78 19.58
CA PHE A 2 -45.81 76.25 18.21
C PHE A 2 -44.44 75.59 17.89
N LYS A 3 -43.54 75.51 18.87
CA LYS A 3 -42.22 74.84 18.72
C LYS A 3 -42.19 73.39 19.24
N ILE A 4 -43.21 72.96 19.98
CA ILE A 4 -43.28 71.61 20.57
C ILE A 4 -43.99 70.60 19.64
N LEU A 5 -44.86 71.08 18.74
CA LEU A 5 -45.55 70.19 17.80
C LEU A 5 -44.64 69.70 16.65
N LEU A 6 -43.57 70.43 16.33
CA LEU A 6 -42.64 70.06 15.25
C LEU A 6 -41.62 68.99 15.66
N SER A 7 -41.33 68.82 16.97
CA SER A 7 -40.38 67.81 17.46
C SER A 7 -41.00 66.41 17.56
N GLU A 8 -42.29 66.31 17.86
CA GLU A 8 -43.03 65.04 17.94
C GLU A 8 -43.24 64.38 16.57
N LEU A 9 -43.58 65.16 15.53
CA LEU A 9 -43.73 64.63 14.16
C LEU A 9 -42.40 64.16 13.55
N ARG A 10 -41.27 64.74 13.96
CA ARG A 10 -39.94 64.34 13.48
C ARG A 10 -39.50 63.01 14.10
N HIS A 11 -39.89 62.72 15.34
CA HIS A 11 -39.50 61.49 16.05
C HIS A 11 -40.26 60.25 15.57
N SER A 12 -41.56 60.37 15.24
CA SER A 12 -42.37 59.26 14.72
C SER A 12 -41.88 58.75 13.35
N SER A 13 -41.46 59.66 12.46
CA SER A 13 -40.96 59.30 11.13
C SER A 13 -39.62 58.54 11.14
N VAL A 14 -38.81 58.72 12.20
CA VAL A 14 -37.50 58.07 12.36
C VAL A 14 -37.67 56.67 12.96
N LEU A 15 -38.58 56.50 13.92
CA LEU A 15 -38.85 55.20 14.55
C LEU A 15 -39.54 54.21 13.59
N MET A 16 -40.39 54.71 12.68
CA MET A 16 -41.04 53.87 11.67
C MET A 16 -40.09 53.48 10.52
N LYS A 17 -39.06 54.29 10.22
CA LYS A 17 -38.05 53.96 9.20
C LYS A 17 -37.00 52.94 9.67
N TRP A 18 -36.72 52.86 10.98
CA TRP A 18 -35.69 51.97 11.51
C TRP A 18 -36.12 50.50 11.65
N ARG A 19 -37.42 50.23 11.85
CA ARG A 19 -37.97 48.86 11.91
C ARG A 19 -38.07 48.16 10.55
N TRP A 20 -38.14 48.91 9.44
CA TRP A 20 -38.21 48.34 8.09
C TRP A 20 -36.83 47.99 7.53
N THR A 21 -35.79 48.76 7.89
CA THR A 21 -34.42 48.43 7.52
C THR A 21 -33.92 47.16 8.21
N GLN A 22 -34.34 46.88 9.45
CA GLN A 22 -33.93 45.66 10.16
C GLN A 22 -34.57 44.36 9.65
N TRP A 23 -35.75 44.40 9.00
CA TRP A 23 -36.38 43.22 8.38
C TRP A 23 -35.85 42.91 6.97
N MET A 24 -35.38 43.92 6.24
CA MET A 24 -34.76 43.76 4.91
C MET A 24 -33.34 43.18 4.97
N PHE A 25 -32.66 43.21 6.11
CA PHE A 25 -31.34 42.59 6.27
C PHE A 25 -31.37 41.12 6.69
N PHE A 26 -32.55 40.53 6.96
CA PHE A 26 -32.66 39.13 7.40
C PHE A 26 -33.04 38.14 6.30
N ASN A 27 -33.21 38.57 5.05
CA ASN A 27 -33.63 37.70 3.95
C ASN A 27 -32.84 37.96 2.68
N PHE A 28 -31.53 37.73 2.66
CA PHE A 28 -30.83 37.41 1.41
C PHE A 28 -29.45 36.75 1.63
N MET A 29 -29.37 35.74 2.52
CA MET A 29 -28.33 34.71 2.34
C MET A 29 -28.86 33.67 1.37
N VAL A 30 -28.88 34.01 0.08
CA VAL A 30 -28.89 32.96 -0.95
C VAL A 30 -27.53 32.28 -0.82
N SER A 31 -27.49 31.16 -0.10
CA SER A 31 -26.39 30.22 -0.18
C SER A 31 -26.35 29.73 -1.62
N GLY A 32 -25.60 30.44 -2.47
CA GLY A 32 -25.30 29.97 -3.80
C GLY A 32 -24.57 28.64 -3.65
N THR A 33 -25.25 27.53 -3.95
CA THR A 33 -24.61 26.23 -4.02
C THR A 33 -23.56 26.31 -5.11
N ARG A 34 -22.28 26.45 -4.73
CA ARG A 34 -21.19 26.43 -5.70
C ARG A 34 -21.18 25.06 -6.34
N SER A 35 -21.41 25.01 -7.65
CA SER A 35 -21.28 23.77 -8.40
C SER A 35 -19.84 23.29 -8.30
N LEU A 36 -19.66 22.05 -7.84
CA LEU A 36 -18.37 21.48 -7.45
C LEU A 36 -17.98 20.40 -8.44
N VAL A 37 -17.02 20.72 -9.31
CA VAL A 37 -16.34 19.78 -10.19
C VAL A 37 -14.95 19.46 -9.62
N THR A 38 -14.68 18.19 -9.34
CA THR A 38 -13.40 17.72 -8.81
C THR A 38 -12.90 16.47 -9.53
N VAL A 39 -11.58 16.28 -9.51
CA VAL A 39 -10.92 15.10 -10.08
C VAL A 39 -10.27 14.35 -8.93
N GLN A 40 -10.69 13.12 -8.72
CA GLN A 40 -10.14 12.21 -7.74
C GLN A 40 -9.02 11.40 -8.40
N GLN A 41 -7.81 11.55 -7.87
CA GLN A 41 -6.61 10.86 -8.31
C GLN A 41 -5.78 10.52 -7.07
N PRO A 42 -5.30 9.27 -6.90
CA PRO A 42 -4.50 8.89 -5.74
C PRO A 42 -3.11 9.53 -5.78
N ALA A 43 -2.52 9.79 -4.61
CA ALA A 43 -1.20 10.43 -4.51
C ALA A 43 -0.06 9.52 -4.96
N TRP A 44 -0.22 8.21 -4.80
CA TRP A 44 0.75 7.20 -5.22
C TRP A 44 0.03 5.93 -5.68
N LEU A 45 0.70 5.14 -6.51
CA LEU A 45 0.25 3.85 -7.02
C LEU A 45 1.45 2.94 -7.21
N THR A 46 1.28 1.65 -7.00
CA THR A 46 2.35 0.65 -7.18
C THR A 46 2.02 -0.30 -8.33
N ALA A 47 3.06 -0.74 -9.03
CA ALA A 47 2.94 -1.68 -10.13
C ALA A 47 4.11 -2.67 -10.15
N ALA A 48 3.79 -3.94 -10.40
CA ALA A 48 4.80 -4.96 -10.65
C ALA A 48 5.38 -4.79 -12.05
N LEU A 49 6.69 -4.93 -12.17
CA LEU A 49 7.39 -4.92 -13.46
C LEU A 49 6.78 -5.93 -14.43
N GLY A 50 6.60 -5.53 -15.69
CA GLY A 50 6.03 -6.35 -16.76
C GLY A 50 4.51 -6.55 -16.69
N HIS A 51 3.85 -6.12 -15.62
CA HIS A 51 2.39 -6.23 -15.48
C HIS A 51 1.69 -4.97 -15.98
N ASP A 52 0.38 -5.07 -16.16
CA ASP A 52 -0.46 -3.94 -16.49
C ASP A 52 -0.94 -3.23 -15.21
N VAL A 53 -1.08 -1.92 -15.26
CA VAL A 53 -1.58 -1.12 -14.14
C VAL A 53 -2.66 -0.16 -14.59
N ILE A 54 -3.73 -0.04 -13.79
CA ILE A 54 -4.78 0.97 -14.00
C ILE A 54 -4.40 2.21 -13.20
N MET A 55 -4.21 3.34 -13.88
CA MET A 55 -4.00 4.65 -13.28
C MET A 55 -5.35 5.32 -13.03
N PRO A 56 -5.83 5.40 -11.77
CA PRO A 56 -7.19 5.85 -11.50
C PRO A 56 -7.34 7.36 -11.68
N CYS A 57 -8.37 7.78 -12.40
CA CYS A 57 -8.80 9.18 -12.43
C CYS A 57 -10.32 9.23 -12.55
N LYS A 58 -11.00 9.73 -11.50
CA LYS A 58 -12.46 9.82 -11.47
C LYS A 58 -12.92 11.26 -11.43
N LEU A 59 -13.75 11.63 -12.38
CA LEU A 59 -14.39 12.94 -12.41
C LEU A 59 -15.66 12.92 -11.57
N ASN A 60 -15.73 13.79 -10.57
CA ASN A 60 -16.91 14.00 -9.75
C ASN A 60 -17.58 15.31 -10.16
N LEU A 61 -18.84 15.20 -10.57
CA LEU A 61 -19.71 16.32 -10.95
C LEU A 61 -20.78 16.48 -9.87
N SER A 62 -21.12 17.72 -9.52
CA SER A 62 -22.24 17.97 -8.62
C SER A 62 -23.58 17.60 -9.28
N HIS A 63 -24.60 17.27 -8.50
CA HIS A 63 -25.90 16.77 -8.99
C HIS A 63 -26.58 17.68 -10.04
N ASN A 64 -26.29 18.99 -10.00
CA ASN A 64 -26.86 20.00 -10.90
C ASN A 64 -26.00 20.26 -12.14
N GLU A 65 -24.82 19.64 -12.23
CA GLU A 65 -23.91 19.72 -13.36
C GLU A 65 -24.02 18.47 -14.23
N LYS A 66 -24.29 18.69 -15.51
CA LYS A 66 -24.24 17.64 -16.54
C LYS A 66 -23.27 18.06 -17.61
N MET A 67 -22.52 17.10 -18.13
CA MET A 67 -21.68 17.31 -19.31
C MET A 67 -22.56 17.65 -20.49
N GLN A 68 -22.27 18.77 -21.15
CA GLN A 68 -22.93 19.18 -22.39
C GLN A 68 -22.17 18.74 -23.64
N ALA A 69 -20.88 18.45 -23.48
CA ALA A 69 -20.03 17.90 -24.53
C ALA A 69 -19.06 16.87 -23.93
N THR A 70 -18.51 16.04 -24.81
CA THR A 70 -17.42 15.12 -24.49
C THR A 70 -16.26 15.89 -23.86
N PRO A 71 -15.77 15.49 -22.67
CA PRO A 71 -14.64 16.14 -22.05
C PRO A 71 -13.36 15.88 -22.84
N VAL A 72 -12.47 16.87 -22.86
CA VAL A 72 -11.13 16.69 -23.41
C VAL A 72 -10.22 16.18 -22.28
N LEU A 73 -9.72 14.96 -22.42
CA LEU A 73 -8.84 14.30 -21.45
C LEU A 73 -7.39 14.34 -21.92
N TYR A 74 -6.50 14.67 -20.98
CA TYR A 74 -5.07 14.53 -21.15
C TYR A 74 -4.46 13.81 -19.93
N TRP A 75 -3.56 12.87 -20.18
CA TRP A 75 -2.65 12.34 -19.17
C TRP A 75 -1.23 12.78 -19.49
N LYS A 76 -0.54 13.33 -18.48
CA LYS A 76 0.84 13.82 -18.62
C LYS A 76 1.78 13.05 -17.69
N TYR A 77 2.90 12.57 -18.21
CA TYR A 77 4.02 12.02 -17.44
C TYR A 77 5.09 13.09 -17.23
N ASN A 78 5.53 13.25 -15.97
CA ASN A 78 6.47 14.27 -15.51
C ASN A 78 6.16 15.68 -16.08
N SER A 79 4.86 16.00 -16.13
CA SER A 79 4.29 17.25 -16.68
C SER A 79 4.56 17.56 -18.17
N SER A 80 5.34 16.75 -18.87
CA SER A 80 5.86 17.09 -20.22
C SER A 80 5.37 16.12 -21.29
N VAL A 81 5.43 14.82 -21.03
CA VAL A 81 5.14 13.78 -22.02
C VAL A 81 3.66 13.44 -22.02
N ASP A 82 3.06 13.33 -23.20
CA ASP A 82 1.67 12.89 -23.37
C ASP A 82 1.57 11.37 -23.26
N VAL A 83 0.84 10.93 -22.25
CA VAL A 83 0.50 9.52 -22.02
C VAL A 83 -0.86 9.20 -22.66
N TYR A 84 -1.77 10.18 -22.62
CA TYR A 84 -3.05 10.13 -23.32
C TYR A 84 -3.44 11.53 -23.82
N PRO A 85 -3.83 11.71 -25.10
CA PRO A 85 -3.59 10.77 -26.20
C PRO A 85 -2.11 10.33 -26.26
N PRO A 86 -1.81 9.08 -26.63
CA PRO A 86 -0.46 8.53 -26.47
C PRO A 86 0.53 9.23 -27.42
N SER A 87 1.69 9.61 -26.88
CA SER A 87 2.89 9.91 -27.66
C SER A 87 3.61 8.63 -28.08
N ASP A 88 4.60 8.72 -28.95
CA ASP A 88 5.40 7.60 -29.46
C ASP A 88 5.92 6.65 -28.34
N GLN A 89 6.28 7.20 -27.17
CA GLN A 89 6.74 6.41 -26.01
C GLN A 89 5.65 5.49 -25.44
N TYR A 90 4.38 5.90 -25.52
CA TYR A 90 3.23 5.23 -24.92
C TYR A 90 2.29 4.60 -25.94
N GLU A 91 2.61 4.71 -27.23
CA GLU A 91 1.83 4.13 -28.31
C GLU A 91 1.71 2.61 -28.16
N GLY A 92 0.49 2.08 -28.33
CA GLY A 92 0.17 0.67 -28.12
C GLY A 92 0.19 0.18 -26.67
N ARG A 93 0.68 0.99 -25.72
CA ARG A 93 0.77 0.64 -24.30
C ARG A 93 -0.33 1.23 -23.44
N VAL A 94 -1.01 2.29 -23.90
CA VAL A 94 -2.02 3.01 -23.11
C VAL A 94 -3.40 2.91 -23.74
N ASN A 95 -4.38 2.49 -22.94
CA ASN A 95 -5.79 2.45 -23.31
C ASN A 95 -6.64 3.19 -22.27
N LEU A 96 -7.78 3.75 -22.67
CA LEU A 96 -8.79 4.14 -21.69
C LEU A 96 -9.43 2.88 -21.07
N VAL A 97 -9.73 2.94 -19.77
CA VAL A 97 -10.47 1.87 -19.08
C VAL A 97 -11.94 1.88 -19.46
N ASP A 98 -12.50 3.07 -19.68
CA ASP A 98 -13.90 3.29 -20.05
C ASP A 98 -14.00 4.32 -21.19
N ASP A 99 -15.20 4.57 -21.72
CA ASP A 99 -15.41 5.52 -22.80
C ASP A 99 -15.02 6.96 -22.40
N VAL A 100 -14.61 7.75 -23.39
CA VAL A 100 -14.23 9.15 -23.21
C VAL A 100 -15.36 9.99 -22.60
N ASN A 101 -16.63 9.62 -22.82
CA ASN A 101 -17.79 10.31 -22.24
C ASN A 101 -18.10 9.92 -20.79
N SER A 102 -17.46 8.87 -20.25
CA SER A 102 -17.69 8.40 -18.88
C SER A 102 -17.28 9.44 -17.81
N THR A 103 -17.63 9.22 -16.55
CA THR A 103 -16.97 9.95 -15.45
C THR A 103 -15.68 9.27 -15.02
N ASP A 104 -15.48 8.01 -15.41
CA ASP A 104 -14.20 7.34 -15.30
C ASP A 104 -13.27 7.81 -16.41
N LYS A 105 -12.08 8.24 -16.00
CA LYS A 105 -11.01 8.79 -16.85
C LYS A 105 -9.70 8.06 -16.61
N SER A 106 -9.79 6.89 -16.00
CA SER A 106 -8.67 6.00 -15.74
C SER A 106 -8.08 5.46 -17.04
N ILE A 107 -6.78 5.27 -17.05
CA ILE A 107 -6.05 4.64 -18.15
C ILE A 107 -5.43 3.33 -17.69
N LEU A 108 -5.36 2.36 -18.60
CA LEU A 108 -4.58 1.15 -18.45
C LEU A 108 -3.22 1.39 -19.11
N LEU A 109 -2.14 1.29 -18.33
CA LEU A 109 -0.76 1.26 -18.82
C LEU A 109 -0.28 -0.19 -18.84
N LYS A 110 0.06 -0.69 -20.02
CA LYS A 110 0.46 -2.08 -20.24
C LYS A 110 1.97 -2.29 -20.11
N ASN A 111 2.34 -3.49 -19.68
CA ASN A 111 3.72 -3.97 -19.62
C ASN A 111 4.65 -2.95 -18.95
N VAL A 112 4.37 -2.61 -17.70
CA VAL A 112 5.06 -1.56 -16.93
C VAL A 112 6.57 -1.80 -16.90
N GLN A 113 7.33 -0.74 -17.13
CA GLN A 113 8.79 -0.71 -17.16
C GLN A 113 9.35 0.19 -16.06
N TRP A 114 10.61 -0.02 -15.67
CA TRP A 114 11.28 0.84 -14.68
C TRP A 114 11.26 2.33 -15.08
N THR A 115 11.35 2.63 -16.37
CA THR A 115 11.32 4.00 -16.91
C THR A 115 9.95 4.67 -16.81
N ASP A 116 8.88 3.90 -16.59
CA ASP A 116 7.54 4.45 -16.41
C ASP A 116 7.35 5.02 -14.99
N SER A 117 8.25 4.70 -14.06
CA SER A 117 8.25 5.27 -12.72
C SER A 117 8.30 6.80 -12.76
N GLY A 118 7.47 7.45 -11.96
CA GLY A 118 7.42 8.92 -11.92
C GLY A 118 6.02 9.47 -11.70
N LYS A 119 5.82 10.76 -11.99
CA LYS A 119 4.58 11.47 -11.68
C LYS A 119 3.65 11.53 -12.89
N TYR A 120 2.41 11.10 -12.70
CA TYR A 120 1.36 11.15 -13.71
C TYR A 120 0.26 12.11 -13.28
N MET A 121 -0.21 12.94 -14.20
CA MET A 121 -1.25 13.92 -13.95
C MET A 121 -2.42 13.72 -14.91
N CYS A 122 -3.62 13.49 -14.36
CA CYS A 122 -4.86 13.54 -15.12
C CYS A 122 -5.34 15.00 -15.26
N LYS A 123 -5.62 15.45 -16.48
CA LYS A 123 -6.10 16.82 -16.78
C LYS A 123 -7.33 16.75 -17.67
N LEU A 124 -8.33 17.54 -17.33
CA LEU A 124 -9.65 17.52 -17.96
C LEU A 124 -10.10 18.94 -18.30
N SER A 125 -10.60 19.11 -19.53
CA SER A 125 -11.39 20.28 -19.93
C SER A 125 -12.83 19.83 -20.12
N ILE A 126 -13.73 20.33 -19.27
CA ILE A 126 -15.12 19.88 -19.19
C ILE A 126 -16.03 21.06 -19.49
N MET A 127 -17.03 20.83 -20.33
CA MET A 127 -18.07 21.82 -20.63
C MET A 127 -19.40 21.38 -20.01
N THR A 128 -19.86 22.14 -19.02
CA THR A 128 -21.22 22.03 -18.47
C THR A 128 -21.99 23.29 -18.87
N LYS A 129 -22.70 23.96 -17.94
CA LYS A 129 -23.19 25.33 -18.16
C LYS A 129 -22.05 26.33 -18.35
N THR A 130 -20.88 26.00 -17.80
CA THR A 130 -19.64 26.77 -17.93
C THR A 130 -18.48 25.83 -18.25
N SER A 131 -17.41 26.37 -18.81
CA SER A 131 -16.18 25.61 -19.10
C SER A 131 -15.28 25.57 -17.87
N PHE A 132 -14.81 24.37 -17.50
CA PHE A 132 -13.89 24.15 -16.39
C PHE A 132 -12.66 23.40 -16.86
N ARG A 133 -11.49 23.80 -16.34
CA ARG A 133 -10.27 23.00 -16.41
C ARG A 133 -9.98 22.45 -15.03
N LYS A 134 -9.84 21.14 -14.93
CA LYS A 134 -9.56 20.44 -13.68
C LYS A 134 -8.38 19.51 -13.87
N LYS A 135 -7.61 19.35 -12.80
CA LYS A 135 -6.45 18.46 -12.74
C LYS A 135 -6.58 17.61 -11.49
N GLY A 136 -6.08 16.39 -11.54
CA GLY A 136 -5.89 15.57 -10.35
C GLY A 136 -4.70 16.06 -9.52
N ASN A 137 -4.38 15.30 -8.48
CA ASN A 137 -3.37 15.66 -7.48
C ASN A 137 -1.97 15.09 -7.78
N GLU A 138 -1.72 14.64 -9.02
CA GLU A 138 -0.58 13.81 -9.40
C GLU A 138 -0.53 12.46 -8.69
N THR A 139 -0.19 11.41 -9.43
CA THR A 139 0.07 10.07 -8.89
C THR A 139 1.53 9.74 -9.12
N LEU A 140 2.26 9.44 -8.05
CA LEU A 140 3.58 8.83 -8.15
C LEU A 140 3.41 7.32 -8.43
N LEU A 141 3.79 6.87 -9.62
CA LEU A 141 3.90 5.46 -9.95
C LEU A 141 5.23 4.92 -9.42
N ILE A 142 5.14 3.93 -8.53
CA ILE A 142 6.26 3.19 -7.95
C ILE A 142 6.28 1.83 -8.62
N VAL A 143 7.39 1.52 -9.30
CA VAL A 143 7.59 0.21 -9.91
C VAL A 143 8.41 -0.64 -8.94
N HIS A 144 8.06 -1.91 -8.84
CA HIS A 144 8.81 -2.90 -8.08
C HIS A 144 8.87 -4.22 -8.86
N ASP A 145 9.84 -5.06 -8.54
CA ASP A 145 9.85 -6.45 -9.00
C ASP A 145 9.22 -7.38 -7.97
N ASN A 146 9.61 -8.66 -8.02
CA ASN A 146 9.13 -9.65 -7.08
C ASN A 146 9.96 -9.58 -5.80
N MET A 147 9.27 -9.44 -4.67
CA MET A 147 9.88 -9.57 -3.36
C MET A 147 10.37 -11.00 -3.14
N LEU A 148 11.69 -11.16 -3.03
CA LEU A 148 12.34 -12.42 -2.67
C LEU A 148 12.47 -12.48 -1.16
N PHE A 149 11.95 -13.55 -0.54
CA PHE A 149 12.03 -13.73 0.90
C PHE A 149 12.32 -15.18 1.23
N ASN A 150 13.59 -15.49 1.50
CA ASN A 150 14.08 -16.86 1.59
C ASN A 150 15.17 -17.02 2.65
N LEU A 151 15.49 -18.29 2.94
CA LEU A 151 16.59 -18.65 3.83
C LEU A 151 17.93 -18.29 3.16
N SER A 152 18.85 -17.78 3.97
CA SER A 152 20.18 -17.36 3.57
C SER A 152 21.19 -17.66 4.69
N GLY A 153 22.49 -17.57 4.35
CA GLY A 153 23.59 -17.86 5.27
C GLY A 153 23.92 -19.35 5.43
N HIS A 154 24.92 -19.65 6.26
CA HIS A 154 25.35 -21.02 6.51
C HIS A 154 24.28 -21.80 7.30
N ASN A 155 23.93 -23.00 6.84
CA ASN A 155 22.87 -23.86 7.38
C ASN A 155 21.49 -23.18 7.49
N ASP A 156 21.15 -22.27 6.57
CA ASP A 156 19.85 -21.62 6.53
C ASP A 156 19.49 -20.88 7.85
N SER A 157 20.50 -20.29 8.48
CA SER A 157 20.38 -19.65 9.81
C SER A 157 19.82 -18.23 9.77
N GLN A 158 19.74 -17.62 8.59
CA GLN A 158 19.24 -16.26 8.39
C GLN A 158 18.11 -16.26 7.36
N LEU A 159 17.29 -15.23 7.43
CA LEU A 159 16.24 -14.95 6.47
C LEU A 159 16.56 -13.64 5.78
N GLN A 160 16.66 -13.66 4.46
CA GLN A 160 17.01 -12.52 3.62
C GLN A 160 15.79 -12.11 2.81
N CYS A 161 15.48 -10.81 2.87
CA CYS A 161 14.44 -10.20 2.05
C CYS A 161 15.06 -9.21 1.08
N GLU A 162 14.81 -9.39 -0.21
CA GLU A 162 15.32 -8.54 -1.27
C GLU A 162 14.19 -8.10 -2.20
N VAL A 163 14.23 -6.85 -2.62
CA VAL A 163 13.31 -6.32 -3.62
C VAL A 163 13.97 -5.17 -4.37
N ASN A 164 13.82 -5.15 -5.69
CA ASN A 164 14.15 -3.98 -6.48
C ASN A 164 12.93 -3.07 -6.57
N VAL A 165 13.16 -1.79 -6.34
CA VAL A 165 12.10 -0.79 -6.36
C VAL A 165 12.61 0.52 -6.94
N THR A 166 11.70 1.33 -7.50
CA THR A 166 11.96 2.72 -7.85
C THR A 166 12.76 3.42 -6.76
N ARG A 167 13.78 4.21 -7.16
CA ARG A 167 14.52 5.05 -6.22
C ARG A 167 13.64 6.14 -5.65
N ASP A 168 13.23 5.99 -4.40
CA ASP A 168 12.58 7.03 -3.61
C ASP A 168 13.06 6.92 -2.16
N PRO A 169 13.58 8.00 -1.55
CA PRO A 169 14.12 7.97 -0.19
C PRO A 169 13.06 7.66 0.88
N ARG A 170 11.77 7.77 0.55
CA ARG A 170 10.64 7.45 1.43
C ARG A 170 10.28 5.98 1.43
N ILE A 171 10.87 5.19 0.52
CA ILE A 171 10.64 3.75 0.46
C ILE A 171 11.60 3.07 1.42
N ALA A 172 11.04 2.19 2.27
CA ALA A 172 11.79 1.43 3.25
C ALA A 172 11.37 -0.04 3.22
N LEU A 173 12.36 -0.93 3.28
CA LEU A 173 12.16 -2.35 3.53
C LEU A 173 12.28 -2.60 5.04
N SER A 174 11.52 -3.54 5.56
CA SER A 174 11.65 -3.96 6.95
C SER A 174 11.20 -5.40 7.12
N ILE A 175 11.84 -6.13 8.03
CA ILE A 175 11.36 -7.45 8.45
C ILE A 175 10.75 -7.30 9.85
N VAL A 176 9.52 -7.78 9.99
CA VAL A 176 8.77 -7.76 11.24
C VAL A 176 8.64 -9.19 11.75
N GLN A 177 9.04 -9.38 13.00
CA GLN A 177 8.81 -10.61 13.75
C GLN A 177 8.10 -10.25 15.06
N ASP A 178 6.91 -10.81 15.29
CA ASP A 178 6.13 -10.62 16.54
C ASP A 178 5.95 -9.14 16.97
N GLY A 179 5.93 -8.21 16.00
CA GLY A 179 5.79 -6.77 16.23
C GLY A 179 7.09 -5.97 16.35
N CYS A 180 8.27 -6.61 16.33
CA CYS A 180 9.57 -5.92 16.30
C CYS A 180 10.03 -5.66 14.86
N LYS A 181 10.26 -4.39 14.50
CA LYS A 181 10.69 -3.94 13.17
C LYS A 181 12.22 -3.84 13.12
N PHE A 182 12.85 -4.49 12.13
CA PHE A 182 14.27 -4.37 11.85
C PHE A 182 14.50 -3.58 10.54
N GLN A 183 15.49 -2.68 10.57
CA GLN A 183 15.93 -1.87 9.44
C GLN A 183 17.46 -1.69 9.48
N ASN A 184 18.13 -1.89 8.37
CA ASN A 184 19.52 -1.54 8.11
C ASN A 184 19.59 -0.48 7.00
N GLU A 185 20.46 0.51 7.21
CA GLU A 185 20.60 1.66 6.32
C GLU A 185 21.59 1.41 5.16
N ARG A 186 21.32 2.10 4.05
CA ARG A 186 21.81 1.94 2.66
C ARG A 186 23.33 1.92 2.44
N ASP A 187 23.70 1.20 1.38
CA ASP A 187 24.85 1.52 0.49
C ASP A 187 24.33 1.79 -0.95
N PRO A 188 24.65 2.90 -1.62
CA PRO A 188 24.20 3.15 -2.98
C PRO A 188 25.23 2.72 -4.04
N VAL A 189 24.84 1.76 -4.89
CA VAL A 189 25.51 1.51 -6.19
C VAL A 189 24.95 2.49 -7.24
N PRO A 190 25.78 3.34 -7.88
CA PRO A 190 25.30 4.41 -8.73
C PRO A 190 25.33 4.01 -10.21
N THR A 191 24.29 3.31 -10.72
CA THR A 191 24.11 3.22 -12.19
C THR A 191 22.72 2.81 -12.70
N LEU A 192 21.75 2.43 -11.85
CA LEU A 192 20.45 1.87 -12.29
C LEU A 192 19.25 2.78 -11.96
N PRO A 193 18.15 2.75 -12.74
CA PRO A 193 16.94 3.54 -12.48
C PRO A 193 16.16 3.08 -11.23
N TYR A 194 16.48 1.90 -10.70
CA TYR A 194 15.95 1.32 -9.48
C TYR A 194 17.06 1.16 -8.42
N ALA A 195 16.67 0.79 -7.20
CA ALA A 195 17.57 0.39 -6.14
C ALA A 195 17.14 -0.97 -5.58
N MET A 196 18.12 -1.80 -5.27
CA MET A 196 17.91 -3.05 -4.53
C MET A 196 17.87 -2.71 -3.04
N LEU A 197 16.76 -3.05 -2.38
CA LEU A 197 16.65 -3.03 -0.93
C LEU A 197 16.85 -4.46 -0.43
N SER A 198 17.66 -4.62 0.60
CA SER A 198 17.97 -5.91 1.20
C SER A 198 17.97 -5.81 2.72
N GLU A 199 17.27 -6.73 3.37
CA GLU A 199 17.24 -6.85 4.83
C GLU A 199 17.48 -8.29 5.23
N THR A 200 18.18 -8.49 6.34
CA THR A 200 18.52 -9.83 6.86
C THR A 200 18.22 -9.93 8.34
N ILE A 201 17.62 -11.05 8.76
CA ILE A 201 17.34 -11.34 10.17
C ILE A 201 17.74 -12.77 10.53
N SER A 202 18.25 -12.98 11.74
CA SER A 202 18.55 -14.35 12.23
C SER A 202 17.28 -15.08 12.67
N LEU A 203 17.16 -16.35 12.30
CA LEU A 203 16.04 -17.20 12.68
C LEU A 203 16.24 -17.74 14.10
N LYS A 204 15.75 -17.02 15.10
CA LYS A 204 15.94 -17.37 16.53
C LYS A 204 14.80 -18.18 17.14
N SER A 205 13.58 -17.95 16.67
CA SER A 205 12.38 -18.56 17.25
C SER A 205 11.44 -19.02 16.16
N LYS A 206 10.69 -20.09 16.48
CA LYS A 206 9.54 -20.52 15.70
C LYS A 206 8.57 -19.35 15.60
N GLY A 207 8.07 -19.06 14.40
CA GLY A 207 7.14 -17.96 14.24
C GLY A 207 6.91 -17.54 12.80
N LYS A 208 6.17 -16.44 12.68
CA LYS A 208 5.85 -15.80 11.41
C LYS A 208 6.75 -14.59 11.22
N TYR A 209 7.47 -14.58 10.11
CA TYR A 209 8.28 -13.45 9.67
C TYR A 209 7.54 -12.75 8.53
N GLU A 210 7.43 -11.43 8.60
CA GLU A 210 6.83 -10.63 7.54
C GLU A 210 7.85 -9.65 6.99
N CYS A 211 8.23 -9.80 5.72
CA CYS A 211 8.95 -8.76 5.02
C CYS A 211 7.95 -7.75 4.45
N GLN A 212 8.13 -6.48 4.76
CA GLN A 212 7.19 -5.40 4.46
C GLN A 212 7.92 -4.27 3.74
N LEU A 213 7.40 -3.90 2.57
CA LEU A 213 7.83 -2.72 1.81
C LEU A 213 6.87 -1.56 2.11
N HIS A 214 7.40 -0.45 2.60
CA HIS A 214 6.64 0.73 2.99
C HIS A 214 6.97 1.94 2.13
N LEU A 215 5.98 2.81 1.92
CA LEU A 215 6.17 4.18 1.46
C LEU A 215 5.76 5.13 2.59
N ASN A 216 6.73 5.79 3.22
CA ASN A 216 6.52 6.44 4.52
C ASN A 216 5.98 5.42 5.54
N GLU A 217 4.71 5.57 5.96
CA GLU A 217 4.01 4.68 6.89
C GLU A 217 3.02 3.73 6.16
N ASP A 218 2.81 3.90 4.86
CA ASP A 218 1.86 3.11 4.09
C ASP A 218 2.50 1.78 3.65
N LEU A 219 1.83 0.66 3.90
CA LEU A 219 2.25 -0.66 3.40
C LEU A 219 1.97 -0.79 1.91
N ILE A 220 3.03 -0.94 1.10
CA ILE A 220 2.94 -1.21 -0.33
C ILE A 220 2.64 -2.68 -0.58
N MET A 221 3.47 -3.55 -0.01
CA MET A 221 3.38 -5.00 -0.16
C MET A 221 4.09 -5.72 0.97
N LYS A 222 3.76 -7.01 1.12
CA LYS A 222 4.44 -7.88 2.06
C LYS A 222 4.58 -9.30 1.56
N SER A 223 5.61 -9.98 2.04
CA SER A 223 5.81 -11.42 1.92
C SER A 223 5.90 -12.05 3.29
N ILE A 224 5.40 -13.28 3.42
CA ILE A 224 5.28 -13.99 4.70
C ILE A 224 6.08 -15.28 4.63
N PHE A 225 6.92 -15.51 5.64
CA PHE A 225 7.67 -16.74 5.81
C PHE A 225 7.34 -17.37 7.17
N HIS A 226 6.98 -18.65 7.16
CA HIS A 226 6.69 -19.40 8.38
C HIS A 226 7.88 -20.28 8.71
N TRP A 227 8.55 -19.98 9.82
CA TRP A 227 9.67 -20.79 10.29
C TRP A 227 9.23 -21.73 11.38
N ASN A 228 9.54 -23.01 11.20
CA ASN A 228 9.42 -24.03 12.22
C ASN A 228 10.79 -24.70 12.35
N PRO A 229 11.52 -24.52 13.47
CA PRO A 229 12.75 -25.27 13.69
C PRO A 229 12.38 -26.76 13.65
N LEU A 230 13.08 -27.53 12.82
CA LEU A 230 12.96 -28.98 12.82
C LEU A 230 13.21 -29.44 14.26
N GLU A 231 12.25 -30.20 14.81
CA GLU A 231 12.44 -30.81 16.12
C GLU A 231 13.78 -31.56 16.11
N PRO A 232 14.63 -31.39 17.13
CA PRO A 232 15.86 -32.17 17.19
C PRO A 232 15.46 -33.64 17.12
N VAL A 233 16.06 -34.39 16.20
CA VAL A 233 15.89 -35.84 16.11
C VAL A 233 16.19 -36.41 17.49
N VAL A 234 15.16 -36.84 18.20
CA VAL A 234 15.31 -37.48 19.51
C VAL A 234 15.97 -38.82 19.23
N VAL A 235 17.29 -38.87 19.37
CA VAL A 235 18.03 -40.12 19.35
C VAL A 235 17.68 -40.83 20.65
N TYR A 236 16.73 -41.77 20.58
CA TYR A 236 16.42 -42.64 21.71
C TYR A 236 17.67 -43.46 22.01
N PRO A 237 18.23 -43.39 23.23
CA PRO A 237 19.36 -44.25 23.59
C PRO A 237 18.92 -45.71 23.48
N GLU A 238 19.74 -46.53 22.83
CA GLU A 238 19.46 -47.97 22.71
C GLU A 238 19.18 -48.56 24.10
N PRO A 239 18.16 -49.43 24.26
CA PRO A 239 17.73 -49.91 25.56
C PRO A 239 18.69 -51.00 26.07
N TRP A 240 19.89 -50.60 26.45
CA TRP A 240 20.92 -51.47 27.01
C TRP A 240 20.43 -52.27 28.22
N PHE A 241 19.52 -51.72 29.01
CA PHE A 241 18.84 -52.45 30.10
C PHE A 241 18.05 -53.66 29.60
N LEU A 242 17.39 -53.58 28.44
CA LEU A 242 16.68 -54.73 27.86
C LEU A 242 17.65 -55.79 27.39
N TYR A 243 18.76 -55.41 26.75
CA TYR A 243 19.80 -56.36 26.33
C TYR A 243 20.48 -57.05 27.52
N VAL A 244 20.80 -56.29 28.58
CA VAL A 244 21.39 -56.83 29.81
C VAL A 244 20.41 -57.79 30.50
N ALA A 245 19.12 -57.44 30.60
CA ALA A 245 18.11 -58.35 31.15
C ALA A 245 17.94 -59.62 30.31
N LEU A 246 17.90 -59.50 28.97
CA LEU A 246 17.79 -60.64 28.05
C LEU A 246 18.97 -61.60 28.11
N LEU A 247 20.17 -61.10 28.42
CA LEU A 247 21.38 -61.93 28.55
C LEU A 247 21.58 -62.48 29.97
N LEU A 248 21.19 -61.73 31.00
CA LEU A 248 21.32 -62.16 32.41
C LEU A 248 20.39 -63.32 32.75
N VAL A 249 19.15 -63.32 32.26
CA VAL A 249 18.18 -64.39 32.57
C VAL A 249 18.67 -65.77 32.12
N PRO A 250 19.04 -66.00 30.84
CA PRO A 250 19.51 -67.31 30.40
C PRO A 250 20.85 -67.70 31.05
N THR A 251 21.75 -66.74 31.31
CA THR A 251 23.04 -67.05 31.98
C THR A 251 22.83 -67.47 33.43
N ILE A 252 21.95 -66.82 34.19
CA ILE A 252 21.59 -67.21 35.55
C ILE A 252 20.94 -68.60 35.56
N ILE A 253 20.02 -68.87 34.63
CA ILE A 253 19.36 -70.18 34.51
C ILE A 253 20.39 -71.29 34.25
N LEU A 254 21.32 -71.06 33.32
CA LEU A 254 22.37 -72.03 32.98
C LEU A 254 23.29 -72.31 34.17
N LEU A 255 23.63 -71.27 34.93
CA LEU A 255 24.49 -71.39 36.12
C LEU A 255 23.79 -72.18 37.23
N CYS A 256 22.50 -71.94 37.46
CA CYS A 256 21.68 -72.70 38.41
C CYS A 256 21.55 -74.18 38.02
N LEU A 257 21.37 -74.47 36.72
CA LEU A 257 21.34 -75.86 36.24
C LEU A 257 22.69 -76.55 36.42
N ALA A 258 23.79 -75.86 36.10
CA ALA A 258 25.14 -76.39 36.27
C ALA A 258 25.45 -76.71 37.74
N THR A 259 25.15 -75.79 38.67
CA THR A 259 25.36 -76.02 40.11
C THR A 259 24.50 -77.16 40.65
N ALA A 260 23.23 -77.27 40.23
CA ALA A 260 22.37 -78.40 40.59
C ALA A 260 22.92 -79.74 40.09
N THR A 261 23.42 -79.80 38.85
CA THR A 261 24.03 -81.03 38.30
C THR A 261 25.35 -81.41 38.96
N LEU A 262 26.14 -80.43 39.43
CA LEU A 262 27.37 -80.67 40.19
C LEU A 262 27.07 -81.19 41.60
N LEU A 263 26.07 -80.63 42.28
CA LEU A 263 25.65 -81.08 43.61
C LEU A 263 24.98 -82.46 43.59
N ALA A 264 24.31 -82.82 42.49
CA ALA A 264 23.71 -84.16 42.31
C ALA A 264 24.72 -85.25 41.90
N ARG A 265 25.98 -84.86 41.59
CA ARG A 265 27.06 -85.78 41.21
C ARG A 265 28.10 -86.02 42.32
N CYS A 266 27.92 -85.41 43.49
CA CYS A 266 28.64 -85.74 44.73
C CYS A 266 27.78 -86.64 45.61
#